data_AF-A0A9Q2H4I9-F1
#
_entry.id   AF-A0A9Q2H4I9-F1
#
_cell.length_a   1.000
_cell.length_b   1.000
_cell.length_c   1.000
_cell.angle_alpha   90.00
_cell.angle_beta   90.00
_cell.angle_gamma   90.00
#
_symmetry.space_group_name_H-M   'P 1'
#
loop_
_entity.id
_entity.type
_entity.pdbx_description
1 polymer ?
#
loop_
_entity_poly.entity_id
_entity_poly.type
_entity_poly.pdbx_seq_one_letter_code
_entity_poly.pdbx_strand_id
1 'polypeptide(L)'
;MKHTIKQCTSGVVALPPLRAQFVGDTGAQAAHRLFEICWHHAGGSTTALAQFLIGLYNKNYASGDPASLCKWLDDSAFEDVVSTMRWMRANRHDEIHNIFTDGDEVMAELMQRFGLWPPQSCNA
;
A
#
# COMPACT_ATOMS: atom_id res chain seq x y z
N MET A 1 -37.36 -17.57 10.55
CA MET A 1 -36.18 -16.71 10.43
C MET A 1 -35.25 -17.30 9.38
N LYS A 2 -35.19 -16.71 8.18
CA LYS A 2 -34.26 -17.11 7.13
C LYS A 2 -33.09 -16.13 7.19
N HIS A 3 -31.93 -16.57 7.67
CA HIS A 3 -30.71 -15.77 7.61
C HIS A 3 -30.22 -15.76 6.16
N THR A 4 -30.61 -14.72 5.42
CA THR A 4 -29.96 -14.37 4.16
C THR A 4 -28.58 -13.83 4.51
N ILE A 5 -27.55 -14.66 4.33
CA ILE A 5 -26.17 -14.20 4.24
C ILE A 5 -26.14 -13.30 2.99
N LYS A 6 -26.16 -11.98 3.19
CA LYS A 6 -25.81 -11.05 2.12
C LYS A 6 -24.35 -11.31 1.82
N GLN A 7 -24.08 -11.99 0.70
CA GLN A 7 -22.79 -11.90 0.05
C GLN A 7 -22.55 -10.40 -0.19
N CYS A 8 -21.63 -9.81 0.57
CA CYS A 8 -21.08 -8.51 0.22
C CYS A 8 -20.35 -8.73 -1.10
N THR A 9 -21.03 -8.42 -2.21
CA THR A 9 -20.41 -8.25 -3.51
C THR A 9 -19.35 -7.18 -3.34
N SER A 10 -18.11 -7.63 -3.18
CA SER A 10 -16.91 -6.82 -3.20
C SER A 10 -16.83 -6.20 -4.60
N GLY A 11 -17.52 -5.09 -4.82
CA GLY A 11 -17.25 -4.24 -5.96
C GLY A 11 -15.79 -3.84 -5.82
N VAL A 12 -14.94 -4.37 -6.71
CA VAL A 12 -13.52 -4.01 -6.71
C VAL A 12 -13.47 -2.53 -7.05
N VAL A 13 -13.34 -1.69 -6.04
CA VAL A 13 -12.98 -0.29 -6.22
C VAL A 13 -11.63 -0.33 -6.91
N ALA A 14 -11.54 0.22 -8.12
CA ALA A 14 -10.28 0.28 -8.85
C ALA A 14 -9.30 1.16 -8.07
N LEU A 15 -8.01 0.78 -8.07
CA LEU A 15 -6.98 1.66 -7.54
C LEU A 15 -7.01 2.98 -8.33
N PRO A 16 -6.98 4.15 -7.67
CA PRO A 16 -6.91 5.42 -8.38
C PRO A 16 -5.68 5.50 -9.30
N PRO A 17 -5.79 6.22 -10.43
CA PRO A 17 -4.66 6.38 -11.34
C PRO A 17 -3.55 7.21 -10.69
N LEU A 18 -2.32 6.96 -11.13
CA LEU A 18 -1.17 7.82 -10.84
C LEU A 18 -1.46 9.25 -11.32
N ARG A 19 -1.24 10.25 -10.46
CA ARG A 19 -1.40 11.66 -10.82
C ARG A 19 -0.49 12.03 -11.98
N ALA A 20 -0.99 12.87 -12.89
CA ALA A 20 -0.32 13.25 -14.13
C ALA A 20 1.12 13.75 -13.94
N GLN A 21 1.38 14.49 -12.86
CA GLN A 21 2.71 15.03 -12.55
C GLN A 21 3.78 13.96 -12.30
N PHE A 22 3.39 12.74 -11.89
CA PHE A 22 4.30 11.64 -11.57
C PHE A 22 4.40 10.59 -12.68
N VAL A 23 3.70 10.77 -13.80
CA VAL A 23 3.72 9.81 -14.92
C VAL A 23 5.12 9.68 -15.53
N GLY A 24 6.00 10.68 -15.39
CA GLY A 24 7.40 10.60 -15.82
C GLY A 24 8.37 9.97 -14.79
N ASP A 25 7.93 9.79 -13.54
CA ASP A 25 8.79 9.36 -12.45
C ASP A 25 8.79 7.83 -12.31
N THR A 26 9.89 7.18 -12.69
CA THR A 26 10.00 5.71 -12.67
C THR A 26 9.77 5.13 -11.28
N GLY A 27 10.19 5.83 -10.21
CA GLY A 27 9.94 5.40 -8.84
C GLY A 27 8.49 5.60 -8.37
N ALA A 28 7.79 6.62 -8.86
CA ALA A 28 6.37 6.79 -8.57
C ALA A 28 5.52 5.75 -9.32
N GLN A 29 5.89 5.41 -10.56
CA GLN A 29 5.30 4.29 -11.29
C GLN A 29 5.54 2.95 -10.59
N ALA A 30 6.75 2.73 -10.06
CA ALA A 30 7.06 1.54 -9.26
C ALA A 30 6.18 1.46 -8.01
N ALA A 31 6.06 2.57 -7.27
CA ALA A 31 5.16 2.65 -6.12
C ALA A 31 3.71 2.32 -6.51
N HIS A 32 3.21 2.90 -7.61
CA HIS A 32 1.86 2.64 -8.11
C HIS A 32 1.62 1.14 -8.41
N ARG A 33 2.57 0.46 -9.05
CA ARG A 33 2.51 -1.00 -9.26
C ARG A 33 2.48 -1.79 -7.94
N LEU A 34 3.25 -1.38 -6.93
CA LEU A 34 3.21 -2.02 -5.60
C LEU A 34 1.84 -1.84 -4.92
N PHE A 35 1.23 -0.65 -5.06
CA PHE A 35 -0.15 -0.43 -4.60
C PHE A 35 -1.12 -1.34 -5.35
N GLU A 36 -1.00 -1.44 -6.68
CA GLU A 36 -1.85 -2.29 -7.52
C GLU A 36 -1.78 -3.77 -7.09
N ILE A 37 -0.57 -4.28 -6.82
CA ILE A 37 -0.37 -5.64 -6.28
C ILE A 37 -1.15 -5.81 -4.96
N CYS A 38 -0.99 -4.88 -4.00
CA CYS A 38 -1.70 -4.93 -2.73
C CYS A 38 -3.22 -4.76 -2.88
N TRP A 39 -3.66 -4.02 -3.90
CA TRP A 39 -5.06 -3.69 -4.15
C TRP A 39 -5.84 -4.88 -4.71
N HIS A 40 -5.21 -5.67 -5.59
CA HIS A 40 -5.81 -6.86 -6.20
C HIS A 40 -5.61 -8.13 -5.38
N HIS A 41 -4.56 -8.18 -4.56
CA HIS A 41 -4.22 -9.35 -3.76
C HIS A 41 -4.12 -8.99 -2.28
N ALA A 42 -5.17 -9.27 -1.52
CA ALA A 42 -5.14 -9.26 -0.06
C ALA A 42 -4.80 -10.66 0.46
N GLY A 43 -3.62 -10.84 1.06
CA GLY A 43 -3.19 -12.15 1.57
C GLY A 43 -1.73 -12.19 2.05
N GLY A 44 -1.30 -13.36 2.53
CA GLY A 44 -0.01 -13.51 3.22
C GLY A 44 1.24 -13.14 2.40
N SER A 45 1.19 -13.29 1.07
CA SER A 45 2.31 -12.95 0.18
C SER A 45 2.47 -11.43 -0.05
N THR A 46 1.41 -10.64 0.16
CA THR A 46 1.42 -9.18 -0.04
C THR A 46 1.53 -8.40 1.28
N THR A 47 1.45 -9.06 2.43
CA THR A 47 1.59 -8.42 3.75
C THR A 47 2.90 -7.65 3.89
N ALA A 48 4.03 -8.21 3.43
CA ALA A 48 5.33 -7.52 3.50
C ALA A 48 5.34 -6.23 2.67
N LEU A 49 4.70 -6.24 1.48
CA LEU A 49 4.54 -5.05 0.64
C LEU A 49 3.63 -4.01 1.30
N ALA A 50 2.50 -4.44 1.85
CA ALA A 50 1.58 -3.55 2.54
C ALA A 50 2.25 -2.88 3.74
N GLN A 51 3.00 -3.64 4.55
CA GLN A 51 3.77 -3.10 5.68
C GLN A 51 4.84 -2.10 5.22
N PHE A 52 5.48 -2.34 4.08
CA PHE A 52 6.42 -1.41 3.48
C PHE A 52 5.74 -0.09 3.05
N LEU A 53 4.66 -0.16 2.25
CA LEU A 53 3.94 1.03 1.77
C LEU A 53 3.32 1.84 2.91
N ILE A 54 2.69 1.16 3.87
CA ILE A 54 2.12 1.80 5.07
C ILE A 54 3.23 2.38 5.94
N GLY A 55 4.39 1.73 6.05
CA GLY A 55 5.53 2.27 6.80
C GLY A 55 6.14 3.52 6.17
N LEU A 56 6.14 3.62 4.83
CA LEU A 56 6.54 4.85 4.12
C LEU A 56 5.55 6.00 4.37
N TYR A 57 4.25 5.70 4.47
CA TYR A 57 3.23 6.68 4.83
C TYR A 57 3.34 7.09 6.30
N ASN A 58 3.41 6.11 7.20
CA ASN A 58 3.49 6.32 8.63
C ASN A 58 4.11 5.10 9.34
N LYS A 59 5.35 5.27 9.79
CA LYS A 59 6.12 4.23 10.50
C LYS A 59 5.49 3.70 11.79
N ASN A 60 4.50 4.40 12.37
CA ASN A 60 3.84 3.97 13.60
C ASN A 60 2.79 2.87 13.34
N TYR A 61 2.35 2.69 12.10
CA TYR A 61 1.36 1.67 11.73
C TYR A 61 2.01 0.39 11.22
N ALA A 62 3.14 0.52 10.51
CA ALA A 62 3.91 -0.61 10.05
C ALA A 62 5.37 -0.23 9.81
N SER A 63 6.22 -1.25 9.71
CA SER A 63 7.57 -1.13 9.20
C SER A 63 7.80 -2.26 8.21
N GLY A 64 8.32 -1.95 7.03
CA GLY A 64 8.78 -2.98 6.10
C GLY A 64 9.96 -3.71 6.69
N ASP A 65 9.82 -5.01 6.98
CA ASP A 65 10.93 -5.86 7.41
C ASP A 65 11.78 -6.27 6.19
N PRO A 66 13.07 -5.88 6.13
CA PRO A 66 13.93 -6.23 5.00
C PRO A 66 14.06 -7.73 4.77
N ALA A 67 14.06 -8.55 5.82
CA ALA A 67 14.15 -10.01 5.65
C ALA A 67 12.92 -10.57 4.94
N SER A 68 11.73 -10.07 5.29
CA SER A 68 10.47 -10.42 4.63
C SER A 68 10.43 -9.93 3.19
N LEU A 69 10.86 -8.70 2.91
CA LEU A 69 10.92 -8.14 1.55
C LEU A 69 11.88 -8.94 0.64
N CYS A 70 13.06 -9.33 1.15
CA CYS A 70 14.03 -10.09 0.36
C CYS A 70 13.64 -11.56 0.14
N LYS A 71 12.83 -12.16 1.03
CA LYS A 71 12.53 -13.60 0.99
C LYS A 71 11.27 -13.95 0.22
N TRP A 72 10.28 -13.05 0.24
CA TRP A 72 8.92 -13.39 -0.20
C TRP A 72 8.46 -12.65 -1.46
N LEU A 73 9.21 -11.66 -1.91
CA LEU A 73 8.91 -10.95 -3.15
C LEU A 73 9.59 -11.64 -4.33
N ASP A 74 8.92 -11.60 -5.49
CA ASP A 74 9.59 -11.89 -6.74
C ASP A 74 10.54 -10.75 -7.15
N ASP A 75 11.41 -11.02 -8.10
CA ASP A 75 12.43 -10.07 -8.56
C ASP A 75 11.82 -8.74 -9.03
N SER A 76 10.66 -8.77 -9.69
CA SER A 76 10.02 -7.55 -10.22
C SER A 76 9.48 -6.67 -9.08
N ALA A 77 8.78 -7.26 -8.13
CA ALA A 77 8.26 -6.55 -6.97
C ALA A 77 9.39 -6.03 -6.08
N PHE A 78 10.48 -6.78 -5.94
CA PHE A 78 11.66 -6.33 -5.20
C PHE A 78 12.33 -5.12 -5.88
N GLU A 79 12.53 -5.15 -7.20
CA GLU A 79 13.06 -4.00 -7.95
C GLU A 79 12.16 -2.76 -7.83
N ASP A 80 10.83 -2.96 -7.80
CA ASP A 80 9.88 -1.88 -7.57
C ASP A 80 9.99 -1.29 -6.15
N VAL A 81 10.23 -2.12 -5.13
CA VAL A 81 10.51 -1.66 -3.76
C VAL A 81 11.78 -0.80 -3.73
N VAL A 82 12.87 -1.27 -4.34
CA VAL A 82 14.14 -0.53 -4.37
C VAL A 82 13.99 0.79 -5.13
N SER A 83 13.28 0.79 -6.27
CA SER A 83 13.02 1.97 -7.07
C SER A 83 12.18 3.00 -6.31
N THR A 84 11.16 2.54 -5.59
CA THR A 84 10.33 3.38 -4.71
C THR A 84 11.17 4.01 -3.60
N MET A 85 12.02 3.23 -2.93
CA MET A 85 12.90 3.75 -1.87
C MET A 85 13.87 4.82 -2.39
N ARG A 86 14.46 4.61 -3.57
CA ARG A 86 15.35 5.59 -4.21
C ARG A 86 14.62 6.89 -4.51
N TRP A 87 13.40 6.79 -5.03
CA TRP A 87 12.57 7.95 -5.36
C TRP A 87 12.11 8.72 -4.13
N MET A 88 11.61 8.05 -3.09
CA MET A 88 11.26 8.69 -1.81
C MET A 88 12.46 9.40 -1.17
N ARG A 89 13.66 8.81 -1.26
CA ARG A 89 14.88 9.44 -0.77
C ARG A 89 15.26 10.70 -1.55
N ALA A 90 15.10 10.67 -2.87
CA ALA A 90 15.36 11.83 -3.74
C ALA A 90 14.33 12.95 -3.51
N ASN A 91 13.08 12.58 -3.27
CA ASN A 91 11.93 13.47 -3.08
C ASN A 91 11.45 13.49 -1.63
N ARG A 92 12.38 13.69 -0.67
CA ARG A 92 12.12 13.62 0.78
C ARG A 92 11.00 14.53 1.33
N HIS A 93 10.49 15.45 0.51
CA HIS A 93 9.41 16.37 0.86
C HIS A 93 8.05 15.88 0.35
N ASP A 94 8.03 14.85 -0.49
CA ASP A 94 6.82 14.17 -0.93
C ASP A 94 6.49 13.00 -0.01
N GLU A 95 5.21 12.72 0.13
CA GLU A 95 4.69 11.57 0.84
C GLU A 95 4.20 10.53 -0.16
N ILE A 96 4.35 9.24 0.17
CA ILE A 96 4.09 8.14 -0.77
C ILE A 96 2.67 8.16 -1.34
N HIS A 97 1.70 8.64 -0.55
CA HIS A 97 0.29 8.70 -0.94
C HIS A 97 -0.01 9.87 -1.90
N ASN A 98 0.88 10.87 -1.99
CA ASN A 98 0.71 12.01 -2.89
C ASN A 98 0.72 11.60 -4.36
N ILE A 99 1.14 10.38 -4.71
CA ILE A 99 1.04 9.85 -6.06
C ILE A 99 -0.41 9.71 -6.54
N PHE A 100 -1.39 9.72 -5.62
CA PHE A 100 -2.83 9.69 -5.90
C PHE A 100 -3.50 11.03 -5.60
N THR A 101 -4.66 11.28 -6.21
CA THR A 101 -5.49 12.47 -5.91
C THR A 101 -6.06 12.40 -4.50
N ASP A 102 -6.61 11.25 -4.12
CA ASP A 102 -7.26 11.00 -2.82
C ASP A 102 -6.37 10.09 -1.95
N GLY A 103 -5.09 10.45 -1.82
CA GLY A 103 -4.06 9.57 -1.26
C GLY A 103 -4.33 9.09 0.16
N ASP A 104 -4.86 9.96 1.04
CA ASP A 104 -5.22 9.55 2.41
C ASP A 104 -6.32 8.47 2.43
N GLU A 105 -7.30 8.56 1.54
CA GLU A 105 -8.37 7.56 1.43
C GLU A 105 -7.81 6.23 0.91
N VAL A 106 -6.89 6.28 -0.08
CA VAL A 106 -6.18 5.10 -0.57
C VAL A 106 -5.39 4.42 0.54
N MET A 107 -4.69 5.19 1.38
CA MET A 107 -3.95 4.64 2.51
C MET A 107 -4.88 4.07 3.58
N ALA A 108 -6.00 4.73 3.88
CA ALA A 108 -6.99 4.24 4.83
C ALA A 108 -7.58 2.89 4.39
N GLU A 109 -7.93 2.76 3.11
CA GLU A 109 -8.42 1.50 2.55
C GLU A 109 -7.34 0.42 2.53
N LEU A 110 -6.08 0.76 2.20
CA LEU A 110 -4.97 -0.18 2.26
C LEU A 110 -4.76 -0.69 3.71
N MET A 111 -4.74 0.19 4.69
CA MET A 111 -4.64 -0.18 6.11
C MET A 111 -5.80 -1.07 6.55
N GLN A 112 -7.03 -0.77 6.11
CA GLN A 112 -8.22 -1.58 6.36
C GLN A 112 -8.07 -3.01 5.83
N ARG A 113 -7.65 -3.14 4.57
CA ARG A 113 -7.51 -4.43 3.88
C ARG A 113 -6.50 -5.37 4.56
N PHE A 114 -5.46 -4.81 5.17
CA PHE A 114 -4.41 -5.56 5.84
C PHE A 114 -4.54 -5.59 7.38
N GLY A 115 -5.56 -4.94 7.95
CA GLY A 115 -5.75 -4.87 9.40
C GLY A 115 -4.66 -4.09 10.14
N LEU A 116 -4.04 -3.11 9.49
CA LEU A 116 -2.90 -2.32 9.98
C LEU A 116 -3.33 -0.91 10.44
N TRP A 117 -4.45 -0.80 11.15
CA TRP A 117 -4.93 0.45 11.73
C TRP A 117 -4.18 0.80 13.04
N PRO A 118 -4.24 2.07 13.52
CA PRO A 118 -3.84 2.37 14.88
C PRO A 118 -4.54 1.41 15.85
N PRO A 119 -3.85 0.95 16.90
CA PRO A 119 -4.54 0.30 18.01
C PRO A 119 -5.61 1.29 18.46
N GLN A 120 -6.88 0.89 18.40
CA GLN A 120 -7.94 1.65 19.03
C GLN A 120 -7.50 1.81 20.48
N SER A 121 -7.21 3.03 20.90
CA SER A 121 -7.11 3.31 22.32
C SER A 121 -8.48 2.95 22.88
N CYS A 122 -8.59 1.78 23.50
CA CYS A 122 -9.66 1.53 24.44
C CYS A 122 -9.59 2.69 25.44
N ASN A 123 -10.52 3.63 25.35
CA ASN A 123 -10.67 4.67 26.36
C ASN A 123 -10.78 3.95 27.71
N ALA A 124 -9.73 4.08 28.52
CA ALA A 124 -9.69 3.68 29.91
C ALA A 124 -10.11 4.87 30.79
#